data_AF-A0A961VNU2-F1
#
_entry.id   AF-A0A961VNU2-F1
#
_cell.length_a   1.000
_cell.length_b   1.000
_cell.length_c   1.000
_cell.angle_alpha   90.00
_cell.angle_beta   90.00
_cell.angle_gamma   90.00
#
_symmetry.space_group_name_H-M   'P 1'
#
loop_
_entity.id
_entity.type
_entity.pdbx_description
1 polymer ?
#
loop_
_entity_poly.entity_id
_entity_poly.type
_entity_poly.pdbx_seq_one_letter_code
_entity_poly.pdbx_strand_id
1 'polypeptide(L)'
;AMVLTMIGYSKRKMGDVDEGIAYYHKALAIQPDNVLTREYLGEGYVMMGRFDLAQAELDQIGVICGVDCEEYRDLKAAIAGDPDW
;
A
#
# COMPACT_ATOMS: atom_id res chain seq x y z
N ALA A 1 -13.07 6.28 3.88
CA ALA A 1 -11.82 5.55 3.60
C ALA A 1 -11.91 4.77 2.28
N MET A 2 -12.76 3.74 2.17
CA MET A 2 -12.81 2.83 1.01
C MET A 2 -12.86 3.47 -0.39
N VAL A 3 -13.72 4.49 -0.60
CA VAL A 3 -13.78 5.19 -1.91
C VAL A 3 -12.45 5.86 -2.27
N LEU A 4 -11.77 6.46 -1.29
CA LEU A 4 -10.46 7.09 -1.49
C LEU A 4 -9.40 6.03 -1.81
N THR A 5 -9.44 4.88 -1.12
CA THR A 5 -8.57 3.73 -1.41
C THR A 5 -8.74 3.25 -2.87
N MET A 6 -9.98 3.12 -3.34
CA MET A 6 -10.25 2.71 -4.72
C MET A 6 -9.84 3.76 -5.75
N ILE A 7 -10.02 5.05 -5.47
CA ILE A 7 -9.52 6.12 -6.36
C ILE A 7 -7.99 6.06 -6.44
N GLY A 8 -7.32 5.89 -5.29
CA GLY A 8 -5.87 5.75 -5.24
C GLY A 8 -5.38 4.55 -6.06
N TYR A 9 -6.06 3.42 -5.91
CA TYR A 9 -5.81 2.20 -6.69
C TYR A 9 -5.93 2.43 -8.19
N SER A 10 -7.05 3.01 -8.65
CA SER A 10 -7.25 3.29 -10.07
C SER A 10 -6.18 4.23 -10.61
N LYS A 11 -5.84 5.29 -9.87
CA LYS A 11 -4.80 6.25 -10.27
C LYS A 11 -3.43 5.60 -10.42
N ARG A 12 -3.00 4.81 -9.42
CA ARG A 12 -1.76 4.04 -9.47
C ARG A 12 -1.72 3.10 -10.69
N LYS A 13 -2.79 2.33 -10.94
CA LYS A 13 -2.84 1.40 -12.08
C LYS A 13 -2.88 2.11 -13.44
N MET A 14 -3.29 3.39 -13.51
CA MET A 14 -3.20 4.21 -14.72
C MET A 14 -1.83 4.87 -14.92
N GLY A 15 -0.88 4.68 -13.99
CA GLY A 15 0.45 5.30 -14.02
C GLY A 15 0.53 6.65 -13.30
N ASP A 16 -0.60 7.20 -12.82
CA ASP A 16 -0.66 8.42 -11.99
C ASP A 16 -0.31 8.09 -10.53
N VAL A 17 0.89 7.53 -10.29
CA VAL A 17 1.28 6.97 -8.97
C VAL A 17 1.28 8.03 -7.87
N ASP A 18 1.81 9.23 -8.13
CA ASP A 18 1.85 10.32 -7.16
C ASP A 18 0.44 10.74 -6.69
N GLU A 19 -0.51 10.82 -7.63
CA GLU A 19 -1.90 11.14 -7.30
C GLU A 19 -2.55 9.99 -6.52
N GLY A 20 -2.25 8.74 -6.89
CA GLY A 20 -2.68 7.55 -6.16
C GLY A 20 -2.27 7.57 -4.69
N ILE A 21 -1.00 7.89 -4.42
CA ILE A 21 -0.44 8.03 -3.07
C ILE A 21 -1.17 9.11 -2.27
N ALA A 22 -1.46 10.26 -2.89
CA ALA A 22 -2.19 11.33 -2.20
C ALA A 22 -3.60 10.89 -1.75
N TYR A 23 -4.26 10.01 -2.51
CA TYR A 23 -5.55 9.44 -2.12
C TYR A 23 -5.44 8.40 -1.00
N TYR A 24 -4.39 7.57 -0.99
CA TYR A 24 -4.14 6.65 0.12
C TYR A 24 -3.90 7.38 1.43
N HIS A 25 -3.10 8.46 1.43
CA HIS A 25 -2.91 9.29 2.63
C HIS A 25 -4.23 9.89 3.14
N LYS A 26 -5.10 10.37 2.24
CA LYS A 26 -6.44 10.84 2.63
C LYS A 26 -7.30 9.72 3.21
N ALA A 27 -7.18 8.49 2.69
CA ALA A 27 -7.89 7.34 3.22
C ALA A 27 -7.41 6.95 4.62
N LEU A 28 -6.09 6.92 4.84
CA LEU A 28 -5.46 6.63 6.14
C LEU A 28 -5.72 7.73 7.18
N ALA A 29 -5.86 8.99 6.77
CA ALA A 29 -6.28 10.06 7.68
C ALA A 29 -7.69 9.84 8.26
N ILE A 30 -8.55 9.07 7.57
CA ILE A 30 -9.90 8.71 8.05
C ILE A 30 -9.87 7.39 8.81
N GLN A 31 -9.11 6.41 8.33
CA GLN A 31 -9.01 5.09 8.94
C GLN A 31 -7.53 4.65 8.97
N PRO A 32 -6.79 5.01 10.04
CA PRO A 32 -5.35 4.75 10.13
C PRO A 32 -4.99 3.27 10.10
N ASP A 33 -5.90 2.40 10.54
CA ASP A 33 -5.66 0.96 10.65
C ASP A 33 -6.16 0.17 9.43
N ASN A 34 -6.45 0.86 8.31
CA ASN A 34 -6.92 0.21 7.09
C ASN A 34 -5.76 -0.50 6.37
N VAL A 35 -5.61 -1.80 6.64
CA VAL A 35 -4.51 -2.64 6.12
C VAL A 35 -4.44 -2.66 4.59
N LEU A 36 -5.57 -2.81 3.89
CA LEU A 36 -5.64 -2.75 2.42
C LEU A 36 -5.11 -1.43 1.85
N THR A 37 -5.38 -0.31 2.53
CA THR A 37 -4.89 1.00 2.08
C THR A 37 -3.38 1.11 2.28
N ARG A 38 -2.85 0.54 3.36
CA ARG A 38 -1.40 0.52 3.63
C ARG A 38 -0.65 -0.37 2.64
N GLU A 39 -1.21 -1.53 2.31
CA GLU A 39 -0.69 -2.43 1.28
C GLU A 39 -0.57 -1.69 -0.06
N TYR A 40 -1.65 -1.08 -0.52
CA TYR A 40 -1.65 -0.36 -1.79
C TYR A 40 -0.76 0.87 -1.80
N LEU A 41 -0.60 1.54 -0.66
CA LEU A 41 0.37 2.62 -0.50
C LEU A 41 1.80 2.09 -0.60
N GLY A 42 2.09 0.97 0.07
CA GLY A 42 3.37 0.27 -0.01
C GLY A 42 3.71 -0.17 -1.43
N GLU A 43 2.77 -0.77 -2.16
CA GLU A 43 2.94 -1.10 -3.59
C GLU A 43 3.22 0.14 -4.44
N GLY A 44 2.54 1.25 -4.16
CA GLY A 44 2.81 2.54 -4.80
C GLY A 44 4.25 2.99 -4.60
N TYR A 45 4.79 2.83 -3.39
CA TYR A 45 6.20 3.12 -3.11
C TYR A 45 7.16 2.15 -3.80
N VAL A 46 6.84 0.87 -3.90
CA VAL A 46 7.62 -0.11 -4.69
C VAL A 46 7.73 0.33 -6.15
N MET A 47 6.62 0.76 -6.77
CA MET A 47 6.62 1.27 -8.16
C MET A 47 7.53 2.49 -8.34
N MET A 48 7.73 3.30 -7.29
CA MET A 48 8.61 4.47 -7.30
C MET A 48 10.06 4.15 -6.89
N GLY A 49 10.38 2.89 -6.56
CA GLY A 49 11.68 2.49 -6.03
C GLY A 49 11.96 2.98 -4.60
N ARG A 50 10.92 3.39 -3.85
CA ARG A 50 10.99 3.87 -2.46
C ARG A 50 10.76 2.73 -1.47
N PHE A 51 11.67 1.76 -1.48
CA PHE A 51 11.55 0.54 -0.67
C PHE A 51 11.57 0.80 0.84
N ASP A 52 12.21 1.88 1.28
CA ASP A 52 12.21 2.33 2.66
C ASP A 52 10.80 2.67 3.16
N LEU A 53 10.02 3.38 2.34
CA LEU A 53 8.63 3.72 2.65
C LEU A 53 7.70 2.51 2.51
N ALA A 54 7.93 1.64 1.54
CA ALA A 54 7.17 0.40 1.41
C ALA A 54 7.36 -0.51 2.64
N GLN A 55 8.60 -0.62 3.14
CA GLN A 55 8.90 -1.38 4.35
C GLN A 55 8.20 -0.78 5.57
N ALA A 56 8.15 0.55 5.68
CA ALA A 56 7.44 1.21 6.77
C ALA A 56 5.94 0.86 6.78
N GLU A 57 5.29 0.79 5.61
CA GLU A 57 3.89 0.34 5.54
C GLU A 57 3.74 -1.15 5.89
N LEU A 58 4.66 -2.00 5.44
CA LEU A 58 4.67 -3.42 5.79
C LEU A 58 4.78 -3.63 7.30
N ASP A 59 5.65 -2.87 7.97
CA ASP A 59 5.81 -2.90 9.43
C ASP A 59 4.50 -2.50 10.14
N GLN A 60 3.81 -1.48 9.64
CA GLN A 60 2.50 -1.07 10.18
C GLN A 60 1.43 -2.15 9.99
N ILE A 61 1.36 -2.78 8.82
CA ILE A 61 0.44 -3.90 8.56
C ILE A 61 0.73 -5.05 9.54
N GLY A 62 2.02 -5.36 9.76
CA GLY A 62 2.44 -6.38 10.71
C GLY A 62 2.00 -6.11 12.15
N VAL A 63 1.97 -4.84 12.57
CA VAL A 63 1.44 -4.43 13.88
C VAL A 63 -0.09 -4.61 13.96
N ILE A 64 -0.82 -4.35 12.87
CA ILE A 64 -2.29 -4.33 12.86
C ILE A 64 -2.89 -5.73 12.71
N CYS A 65 -2.42 -6.52 11.73
CA CYS A 65 -2.98 -7.85 11.43
C CYS A 65 -2.00 -9.02 11.57
N GLY A 66 -0.75 -8.76 11.97
CA GLY A 66 0.29 -9.78 12.04
C GLY A 66 0.94 -10.06 10.69
N VAL A 67 1.75 -11.12 10.62
CA VAL A 67 2.54 -11.45 9.41
C VAL A 67 1.87 -12.49 8.51
N ASP A 68 0.74 -13.04 8.96
CA ASP A 68 0.01 -14.11 8.26
C ASP A 68 -1.15 -13.57 7.40
N CYS A 69 -1.58 -12.31 7.62
CA CYS A 69 -2.61 -11.67 6.79
C CYS A 69 -2.17 -11.54 5.33
N GLU A 70 -3.15 -11.51 4.44
CA GLU A 70 -2.96 -11.44 2.99
C GLU A 70 -2.16 -10.20 2.61
N GLU A 71 -2.56 -9.04 3.12
CA GLU A 71 -1.96 -7.74 2.84
C GLU A 71 -0.47 -7.67 3.23
N TYR A 72 -0.08 -8.34 4.31
CA TYR A 72 1.33 -8.42 4.71
C TYR A 72 2.13 -9.27 3.73
N ARG A 73 1.59 -10.42 3.33
CA ARG A 73 2.25 -11.35 2.42
C ARG A 73 2.40 -10.74 1.02
N ASP A 74 1.37 -10.06 0.55
CA ASP A 74 1.33 -9.45 -0.78
C ASP A 74 2.31 -8.29 -0.87
N LEU A 75 2.29 -7.35 0.09
CA LEU A 75 3.26 -6.26 0.10
C LEU A 75 4.71 -6.76 0.29
N LYS A 76 4.91 -7.81 1.09
CA LYS A 76 6.23 -8.43 1.25
C LYS A 76 6.73 -9.04 -0.07
N ALA A 77 5.86 -9.70 -0.83
CA ALA A 77 6.21 -10.24 -2.14
C ALA A 77 6.56 -9.13 -3.15
N ALA A 78 5.76 -8.04 -3.17
CA ALA A 78 6.03 -6.86 -3.99
C ALA A 78 7.40 -6.23 -3.68
N ILE A 79 7.75 -6.07 -2.40
CA ILE A 79 9.06 -5.54 -1.98
C ILE A 79 10.20 -6.47 -2.40
N ALA A 80 9.99 -7.79 -2.34
CA ALA A 80 10.96 -8.78 -2.78
C ALA A 80 11.13 -8.85 -4.31
N GLY A 81 10.25 -8.19 -5.08
CA GLY A 81 10.25 -8.22 -6.54
C GLY A 81 9.80 -9.57 -7.11
N ASP A 82 8.87 -10.25 -6.43
CA ASP A 82 8.27 -11.49 -6.93
C ASP A 82 7.58 -11.23 -8.28
N PRO A 83 7.89 -11.93 -9.38
CA PRO A 83 7.33 -11.65 -10.71
C PRO A 83 5.81 -11.82 -10.83
N ASP A 84 5.15 -12.48 -9.87
CA ASP A 84 3.71 -12.75 -9.91
C ASP A 84 2.85 -11.70 -9.17
N TRP A 85 3.45 -10.56 -8.76
CA TRP A 85 2.76 -9.41 -8.14
C TRP A 85 2.14 -8.40 -9.13
#